data_AF-H1Q053-F1
#
_entry.id   AF-H1Q053-F1
#
_cell.length_a   1.000
_cell.length_b   1.000
_cell.length_c   1.000
_cell.angle_alpha   90.00
_cell.angle_beta   90.00
_cell.angle_gamma   90.00
#
_symmetry.space_group_name_H-M   'P 1'
#
loop_
_entity.id
_entity.type
_entity.pdbx_description
1 polymer ?
#
loop_
_entity_poly.entity_id
_entity_poly.type
_entity_poly.pdbx_seq_one_letter_code
_entity_poly.pdbx_strand_id
1 'polypeptide(L)'
;MYKQLPKTKYAAFIALFIILFALPHKAWAQVDYDLEIAGTKVTSDNCNDLSVIDGITGTAVYDPATNTLTLDNATIRTTATYDEGIGLWNKLKRLTIRLIGENFIISEQSMGLYNHISRTLTITGSGKLTVKGSQTAEEKLDQRGVINRGVVIVSDCTLEMSGGVTGLSSGYWRFVRCNMRIKGGGINTDKYKGSISYVWDGIPDFKGCKITSPKKFYWKKFLDGENVRFSLFGDDDKVVTDWVTIESTPSDYDLMIAGRKVNTTNCNNLSVIDGVSGTVKYAPATNTLTLSDATIHTTEEETLGLGIKNQIDGLIIYLVGNNTIISDNSGGISNGPKKNLTITGDGKLIVNGSTTGKNGYRYGIFNRGDLTVDGCTLESVGGLTGLTAGHWKFINCTVQAQGSGSTGDPYDGTFGWLWDKKPEFVGCSITSPAGTYWKKFEDGGYDYYSLFGADGKVITERITISKESTKLITPTTDVPVSRRGIYNLMGMKLNKPFDQLPAGVYIVDGKQKVKK
;
A
#
# COMPACT_ATOMS: atom_id res chain seq x y z
N MET A 1 -3.64 -43.93 -15.56
CA MET A 1 -5.01 -43.66 -15.05
C MET A 1 -4.89 -42.49 -14.06
N TYR A 2 -4.84 -41.27 -14.58
CA TYR A 2 -4.61 -40.04 -13.80
C TYR A 2 -5.95 -39.45 -13.36
N LYS A 3 -6.19 -39.33 -12.06
CA LYS A 3 -7.34 -38.58 -11.51
C LYS A 3 -7.03 -37.09 -11.56
N GLN A 4 -7.80 -36.34 -12.33
CA GLN A 4 -7.81 -34.88 -12.30
C GLN A 4 -8.42 -34.40 -10.98
N LEU A 5 -7.70 -33.53 -10.25
CA LEU A 5 -8.27 -32.74 -9.15
C LEU A 5 -9.07 -31.55 -9.72
N PRO A 6 -10.19 -31.15 -9.09
CA PRO A 6 -10.99 -30.03 -9.56
C PRO A 6 -10.30 -28.68 -9.32
N LYS A 7 -10.23 -27.88 -10.38
CA LYS A 7 -9.78 -26.48 -10.41
C LYS A 7 -10.81 -25.57 -9.72
N THR A 8 -10.81 -25.48 -8.39
CA THR A 8 -11.68 -24.51 -7.69
C THR A 8 -11.18 -24.22 -6.29
N LYS A 9 -10.04 -23.51 -6.10
CA LYS A 9 -9.70 -22.74 -4.87
C LYS A 9 -8.59 -21.68 -5.10
N TYR A 10 -8.68 -20.88 -6.16
CA TYR A 10 -7.80 -19.71 -6.34
C TYR A 10 -8.63 -18.50 -6.76
N ALA A 11 -9.39 -17.96 -5.82
CA ALA A 11 -10.01 -16.63 -5.91
C ALA A 11 -10.56 -16.26 -4.51
N ALA A 12 -9.69 -15.88 -3.58
CA ALA A 12 -10.12 -15.27 -2.31
C ALA A 12 -8.94 -14.57 -1.62
N PHE A 13 -8.46 -13.46 -2.18
CA PHE A 13 -7.70 -12.45 -1.45
C PHE A 13 -7.84 -11.06 -2.09
N ILE A 14 -9.06 -10.67 -2.47
CA ILE A 14 -9.45 -9.27 -2.69
C ILE A 14 -10.89 -9.13 -2.18
N ALA A 15 -11.17 -8.04 -1.46
CA ALA A 15 -12.44 -7.64 -0.84
C ALA A 15 -12.75 -8.16 0.57
N LEU A 16 -11.92 -7.78 1.56
CA LEU A 16 -12.39 -7.65 2.94
C LEU A 16 -13.05 -6.27 3.11
N PHE A 17 -14.31 -6.11 2.65
CA PHE A 17 -15.31 -5.15 3.17
C PHE A 17 -16.63 -5.24 2.38
N ILE A 18 -17.25 -6.42 2.29
CA ILE A 18 -18.66 -6.52 1.89
C ILE A 18 -19.25 -7.63 2.77
N ILE A 19 -20.05 -7.25 3.77
CA ILE A 19 -21.19 -7.97 4.38
C ILE A 19 -21.45 -7.32 5.76
N LEU A 20 -22.26 -6.27 5.73
CA LEU A 20 -23.07 -5.65 6.79
C LEU A 20 -23.85 -4.60 5.97
N PHE A 21 -25.10 -4.77 5.56
CA PHE A 21 -26.28 -5.01 6.37
C PHE A 21 -27.42 -5.56 5.48
N ALA A 22 -27.95 -6.73 5.81
CA ALA A 22 -29.34 -7.06 5.49
C ALA A 22 -30.22 -6.53 6.64
N LEU A 23 -30.51 -5.23 6.64
CA LEU A 23 -31.58 -4.64 7.45
C LEU A 23 -32.56 -3.94 6.50
N PRO A 24 -33.86 -3.94 6.82
CA PRO A 24 -34.89 -3.34 5.97
C PRO A 24 -34.59 -1.84 5.84
N HIS A 25 -34.30 -1.41 4.61
CA HIS A 25 -34.06 -0.01 4.31
C HIS A 25 -35.37 0.75 4.55
N LYS A 26 -35.40 1.58 5.59
CA LYS A 26 -36.32 2.72 5.62
C LYS A 26 -35.99 3.55 4.39
N ALA A 27 -36.99 3.88 3.58
CA ALA A 27 -36.83 4.72 2.40
C ALA A 27 -36.31 6.10 2.83
N TRP A 28 -34.99 6.28 2.78
CA TRP A 28 -34.35 7.58 2.81
C TRP A 28 -34.48 8.19 1.40
N ALA A 29 -34.62 9.50 1.31
CA ALA A 29 -34.63 10.18 0.03
C ALA A 29 -33.33 9.86 -0.75
N GLN A 30 -33.47 9.52 -2.03
CA GLN A 30 -32.32 9.23 -2.90
C GLN A 30 -31.39 10.45 -2.93
N VAL A 31 -30.13 10.24 -2.52
CA VAL A 31 -29.12 11.30 -2.53
C VAL A 31 -28.39 11.26 -3.86
N ASP A 32 -28.39 12.37 -4.61
CA ASP A 32 -27.55 12.60 -5.80
C ASP A 32 -26.17 13.09 -5.34
N TYR A 33 -25.09 12.48 -5.86
CA TYR A 33 -23.72 12.75 -5.45
C TYR A 33 -22.95 13.66 -6.41
N ASP A 34 -23.60 14.41 -7.31
CA ASP A 34 -22.92 15.32 -8.25
C ASP A 34 -21.80 14.61 -9.05
N LEU A 35 -22.02 13.33 -9.36
CA LEU A 35 -21.15 12.48 -10.15
C LEU A 35 -22.02 11.72 -11.14
N GLU A 36 -21.61 11.70 -12.39
CA GLU A 36 -22.33 11.04 -13.47
C GLU A 36 -21.36 10.18 -14.25
N ILE A 37 -21.75 8.93 -14.54
CA ILE A 37 -20.91 7.91 -15.17
C ILE A 37 -21.75 7.23 -16.24
N ALA A 38 -21.25 7.21 -17.49
CA ALA A 38 -21.98 6.71 -18.65
C ALA A 38 -23.42 7.27 -18.76
N GLY A 39 -23.57 8.59 -18.59
CA GLY A 39 -24.86 9.29 -18.63
C GLY A 39 -25.81 8.99 -17.45
N THR A 40 -25.38 8.23 -16.44
CA THR A 40 -26.19 7.89 -15.28
C THR A 40 -25.66 8.56 -14.02
N LYS A 41 -26.57 9.19 -13.26
CA LYS A 41 -26.24 9.81 -11.97
C LYS A 41 -25.86 8.76 -10.93
N VAL A 42 -24.78 9.04 -10.20
CA VAL A 42 -24.38 8.25 -9.05
C VAL A 42 -25.16 8.73 -7.83
N THR A 43 -25.86 7.80 -7.19
CA THR A 43 -26.78 8.06 -6.08
C THR A 43 -26.56 7.06 -4.95
N SER A 44 -27.23 7.28 -3.81
CA SER A 44 -27.20 6.34 -2.68
C SER A 44 -27.56 4.89 -3.04
N ASP A 45 -28.29 4.68 -4.14
CA ASP A 45 -28.80 3.36 -4.52
C ASP A 45 -27.77 2.55 -5.34
N ASN A 46 -26.92 3.23 -6.11
CA ASN A 46 -25.96 2.57 -7.01
C ASN A 46 -24.49 2.83 -6.64
N CYS A 47 -24.19 3.69 -5.66
CA CYS A 47 -22.80 4.03 -5.34
C CYS A 47 -21.97 2.84 -4.87
N ASN A 48 -22.58 1.84 -4.24
CA ASN A 48 -21.89 0.65 -3.74
C ASN A 48 -21.63 -0.40 -4.83
N ASP A 49 -22.29 -0.29 -5.98
CA ASP A 49 -22.10 -1.17 -7.13
C ASP A 49 -22.54 -0.44 -8.41
N LEU A 50 -21.58 0.16 -9.11
CA LEU A 50 -21.86 0.88 -10.35
C LEU A 50 -21.99 -0.06 -11.55
N SER A 51 -21.72 -1.37 -11.41
CA SER A 51 -21.89 -2.33 -12.51
C SER A 51 -23.36 -2.53 -12.92
N VAL A 52 -24.30 -2.02 -12.12
CA VAL A 52 -25.73 -1.95 -12.46
C VAL A 52 -26.03 -0.95 -13.58
N ILE A 53 -25.10 -0.03 -13.88
CA ILE A 53 -25.21 0.94 -14.97
C ILE A 53 -24.76 0.26 -16.27
N ASP A 54 -25.58 0.39 -17.32
CA ASP A 54 -25.27 -0.21 -18.62
C ASP A 54 -23.93 0.30 -19.18
N GLY A 55 -23.18 -0.60 -19.81
CA GLY A 55 -21.84 -0.33 -20.31
C GLY A 55 -20.72 -0.33 -19.25
N ILE A 56 -21.02 -0.60 -17.97
CA ILE A 56 -20.01 -0.76 -16.92
C ILE A 56 -19.69 -2.25 -16.69
N THR A 57 -18.42 -2.61 -16.73
CA THR A 57 -17.92 -3.96 -16.35
C THR A 57 -16.77 -3.86 -15.36
N GLY A 58 -16.41 -4.99 -14.72
CA GLY A 58 -15.42 -5.01 -13.65
C GLY A 58 -15.96 -4.40 -12.36
N THR A 59 -15.08 -3.97 -11.45
CA THR A 59 -15.50 -3.43 -10.14
C THR A 59 -15.38 -1.91 -10.12
N ALA A 60 -16.50 -1.22 -10.00
CA ALA A 60 -16.56 0.23 -9.85
C ALA A 60 -17.47 0.60 -8.67
N VAL A 61 -16.90 1.30 -7.68
CA VAL A 61 -17.59 1.66 -6.42
C VAL A 61 -17.26 3.09 -6.05
N TYR A 62 -18.27 3.88 -5.73
CA TYR A 62 -18.13 5.23 -5.19
C TYR A 62 -18.45 5.25 -3.69
N ASP A 63 -17.46 5.64 -2.90
CA ASP A 63 -17.61 5.88 -1.46
C ASP A 63 -17.88 7.39 -1.20
N PRO A 64 -19.12 7.77 -0.82
CA PRO A 64 -19.46 9.16 -0.55
C PRO A 64 -18.79 9.71 0.72
N ALA A 65 -18.39 8.86 1.68
CA ALA A 65 -17.76 9.32 2.92
C ALA A 65 -16.35 9.88 2.66
N THR A 66 -15.65 9.31 1.68
CA THR A 66 -14.29 9.73 1.31
C THR A 66 -14.23 10.49 -0.02
N ASN A 67 -15.35 10.59 -0.74
CA ASN A 67 -15.42 11.05 -2.13
C ASN A 67 -14.45 10.27 -3.04
N THR A 68 -14.43 8.94 -2.90
CA THR A 68 -13.51 8.07 -3.64
C THR A 68 -14.25 7.15 -4.59
N LEU A 69 -14.03 7.30 -5.90
CA LEU A 69 -14.38 6.30 -6.90
C LEU A 69 -13.22 5.30 -7.04
N THR A 70 -13.45 4.05 -6.66
CA THR A 70 -12.49 2.96 -6.90
C THR A 70 -12.84 2.26 -8.20
N LEU A 71 -11.86 2.14 -9.10
CA LEU A 71 -11.93 1.35 -10.31
C LEU A 71 -10.94 0.19 -10.20
N ASP A 72 -11.44 -1.03 -10.21
CA ASP A 72 -10.65 -2.26 -10.17
C ASP A 72 -11.00 -3.15 -11.38
N ASN A 73 -10.07 -3.19 -12.34
CA ASN A 73 -10.23 -3.83 -13.63
C ASN A 73 -11.56 -3.46 -14.33
N ALA A 74 -11.98 -2.19 -14.19
CA ALA A 74 -13.27 -1.72 -14.62
C ALA A 74 -13.23 -1.10 -16.03
N THR A 75 -14.30 -1.31 -16.79
CA THR A 75 -14.56 -0.59 -18.04
C THR A 75 -15.84 0.21 -17.90
N ILE A 76 -15.81 1.49 -18.21
CA ILE A 76 -16.97 2.35 -18.38
C ILE A 76 -17.06 2.66 -19.87
N ARG A 77 -18.15 2.24 -20.53
CA ARG A 77 -18.38 2.49 -21.95
C ARG A 77 -19.73 3.17 -22.17
N THR A 78 -19.77 4.16 -23.06
CA THR A 78 -21.02 4.77 -23.54
C THR A 78 -20.94 5.07 -25.03
N THR A 79 -22.08 4.92 -25.71
CA THR A 79 -22.29 5.23 -27.12
C THR A 79 -23.19 6.45 -27.33
N ALA A 80 -23.70 7.05 -26.25
CA ALA A 80 -24.54 8.24 -26.31
C ALA A 80 -23.75 9.46 -26.80
N THR A 81 -24.48 10.46 -27.31
CA THR A 81 -23.93 11.73 -27.80
C THR A 81 -24.01 12.80 -26.72
N TYR A 82 -23.32 13.93 -26.95
CA TYR A 82 -23.37 15.11 -26.08
C TYR A 82 -23.07 14.79 -24.61
N ASP A 83 -23.79 15.43 -23.68
CA ASP A 83 -23.59 15.31 -22.24
C ASP A 83 -23.82 13.89 -21.71
N GLU A 84 -24.83 13.17 -22.22
CA GLU A 84 -25.11 11.77 -21.83
C GLU A 84 -24.02 10.80 -22.32
N GLY A 85 -23.28 11.18 -23.35
CA GLY A 85 -22.12 10.46 -23.87
C GLY A 85 -20.85 10.61 -23.05
N ILE A 86 -20.83 11.48 -22.04
CA ILE A 86 -19.64 11.69 -21.23
C ILE A 86 -19.38 10.44 -20.37
N GLY A 87 -18.19 9.88 -20.50
CA GLY A 87 -17.84 8.63 -19.81
C GLY A 87 -17.82 8.82 -18.29
N LEU A 88 -17.21 9.91 -17.83
CA LEU A 88 -17.25 10.34 -16.42
C LEU A 88 -17.34 11.86 -16.32
N TRP A 89 -18.35 12.36 -15.63
CA TRP A 89 -18.54 13.78 -15.36
C TRP A 89 -18.50 14.07 -13.86
N ASN A 90 -17.41 14.70 -13.42
CA ASN A 90 -17.21 15.11 -12.04
C ASN A 90 -17.78 16.52 -11.79
N LYS A 91 -18.85 16.62 -11.01
CA LYS A 91 -19.43 17.88 -10.51
C LYS A 91 -19.16 18.10 -9.01
N LEU A 92 -18.52 17.15 -8.32
CA LEU A 92 -18.10 17.23 -6.91
C LEU A 92 -17.01 18.27 -6.68
N LYS A 93 -17.00 18.89 -5.49
CA LYS A 93 -15.92 19.79 -5.05
C LYS A 93 -14.55 19.11 -5.10
N ARG A 94 -14.48 17.86 -4.63
CA ARG A 94 -13.28 17.02 -4.60
C ARG A 94 -13.67 15.58 -4.91
N LEU A 95 -13.05 14.99 -5.92
CA LEU A 95 -13.18 13.58 -6.25
C LEU A 95 -11.78 12.95 -6.27
N THR A 96 -11.65 11.77 -5.67
CA THR A 96 -10.49 10.89 -5.84
C THR A 96 -10.91 9.69 -6.69
N ILE A 97 -10.20 9.43 -7.78
CA ILE A 97 -10.28 8.17 -8.52
C ILE A 97 -9.08 7.31 -8.11
N ARG A 98 -9.35 6.15 -7.50
CA ARG A 98 -8.35 5.17 -7.10
C ARG A 98 -8.35 4.00 -8.07
N LEU A 99 -7.21 3.78 -8.72
CA LEU A 99 -7.02 2.78 -9.76
C LEU A 99 -6.36 1.51 -9.22
N ILE A 100 -6.96 0.37 -9.55
CA ILE A 100 -6.44 -0.97 -9.30
C ILE A 100 -6.56 -1.75 -10.63
N GLY A 101 -5.52 -2.50 -11.01
CA GLY A 101 -5.51 -3.23 -12.28
C GLY A 101 -5.61 -2.32 -13.52
N GLU A 102 -6.18 -2.84 -14.60
CA GLU A 102 -6.31 -2.16 -15.90
C GLU A 102 -7.73 -1.63 -16.10
N ASN A 103 -7.89 -0.30 -16.15
CA ASN A 103 -9.20 0.35 -16.22
C ASN A 103 -9.39 1.14 -17.51
N PHE A 104 -10.64 1.29 -17.94
CA PHE A 104 -11.00 1.93 -19.20
C PHE A 104 -12.20 2.87 -19.02
N ILE A 105 -12.13 4.05 -19.62
CA ILE A 105 -13.28 4.93 -19.88
C ILE A 105 -13.33 5.14 -21.39
N ILE A 106 -14.44 4.77 -22.03
CA ILE A 106 -14.59 4.77 -23.49
C ILE A 106 -15.90 5.49 -23.83
N SER A 107 -15.77 6.69 -24.38
CA SER A 107 -16.90 7.46 -24.91
C SER A 107 -16.81 7.50 -26.43
N GLU A 108 -17.73 6.83 -27.10
CA GLU A 108 -17.65 6.65 -28.56
C GLU A 108 -18.11 7.89 -29.33
N GLN A 109 -19.10 8.62 -28.80
CA GLN A 109 -19.70 9.81 -29.44
C GLN A 109 -19.63 11.07 -28.58
N SER A 110 -18.85 11.06 -27.50
CA SER A 110 -18.58 12.25 -26.68
C SER A 110 -17.21 12.19 -26.00
N MET A 111 -16.96 13.10 -25.08
CA MET A 111 -15.70 13.22 -24.36
C MET A 111 -15.53 12.15 -23.28
N GLY A 112 -14.29 11.71 -23.06
CA GLY A 112 -14.02 10.63 -22.10
C GLY A 112 -14.24 11.05 -20.65
N LEU A 113 -13.69 12.19 -20.24
CA LEU A 113 -13.82 12.71 -18.87
C LEU A 113 -14.00 14.22 -18.83
N TYR A 114 -14.96 14.69 -18.03
CA TYR A 114 -15.21 16.10 -17.74
C TYR A 114 -15.01 16.39 -16.24
N ASN A 115 -14.05 17.26 -15.91
CA ASN A 115 -13.93 17.86 -14.57
C ASN A 115 -14.55 19.27 -14.54
N HIS A 116 -15.61 19.46 -13.77
CA HIS A 116 -16.42 20.68 -13.77
C HIS A 116 -15.66 21.93 -13.27
N ILE A 117 -16.23 23.10 -13.53
CA ILE A 117 -15.69 24.40 -13.12
C ILE A 117 -15.38 24.41 -11.63
N SER A 118 -14.16 24.87 -11.28
CA SER A 118 -13.68 25.00 -9.90
C SER A 118 -13.73 23.70 -9.08
N ARG A 119 -13.65 22.53 -9.74
CA ARG A 119 -13.59 21.22 -9.09
C ARG A 119 -12.18 20.66 -9.04
N THR A 120 -11.86 19.89 -8.00
CA THR A 120 -10.60 19.17 -7.89
C THR A 120 -10.82 17.69 -8.15
N LEU A 121 -10.10 17.15 -9.12
CA LEU A 121 -10.03 15.71 -9.39
C LEU A 121 -8.62 15.21 -9.10
N THR A 122 -8.50 14.17 -8.28
CA THR A 122 -7.24 13.44 -8.05
C THR A 122 -7.36 12.05 -8.64
N ILE A 123 -6.40 11.64 -9.48
CA ILE A 123 -6.32 10.27 -10.02
C ILE A 123 -5.04 9.64 -9.49
N THR A 124 -5.18 8.50 -8.81
CA THR A 124 -4.06 7.82 -8.13
C THR A 124 -4.30 6.31 -8.01
N GLY A 125 -3.38 5.59 -7.37
CA GLY A 125 -3.43 4.14 -7.19
C GLY A 125 -2.46 3.40 -8.10
N SER A 126 -2.21 2.13 -7.78
CA SER A 126 -1.20 1.32 -8.48
C SER A 126 -1.64 0.85 -9.87
N GLY A 127 -2.89 1.08 -10.26
CA GLY A 127 -3.45 0.66 -11.55
C GLY A 127 -3.17 1.63 -12.70
N LYS A 128 -3.67 1.23 -13.88
CA LYS A 128 -3.69 2.02 -15.11
C LYS A 128 -5.11 2.44 -15.46
N LEU A 129 -5.26 3.65 -16.01
CA LEU A 129 -6.50 4.13 -16.60
C LEU A 129 -6.28 4.55 -18.06
N THR A 130 -7.07 3.97 -18.96
CA THR A 130 -7.12 4.37 -20.37
C THR A 130 -8.42 5.15 -20.64
N VAL A 131 -8.32 6.43 -20.98
CA VAL A 131 -9.45 7.30 -21.34
C VAL A 131 -9.50 7.51 -22.86
N LYS A 132 -10.55 7.06 -23.51
CA LYS A 132 -10.78 7.25 -24.95
C LYS A 132 -12.02 8.12 -25.13
N GLY A 133 -11.80 9.40 -25.37
CA GLY A 133 -12.83 10.27 -25.91
C GLY A 133 -13.03 10.05 -27.40
N SER A 134 -14.15 10.52 -27.92
CA SER A 134 -14.53 10.29 -29.30
C SER A 134 -13.49 10.84 -30.29
N GLN A 135 -13.29 10.08 -31.36
CA GLN A 135 -12.50 10.48 -32.52
C GLN A 135 -13.39 11.00 -33.66
N THR A 136 -14.70 10.74 -33.57
CA THR A 136 -15.64 10.83 -34.69
C THR A 136 -16.95 11.54 -34.37
N ALA A 137 -17.16 11.98 -33.13
CA ALA A 137 -18.36 12.71 -32.72
C ALA A 137 -18.67 13.86 -33.69
N GLU A 138 -19.94 14.10 -33.96
CA GLU A 138 -20.39 15.15 -34.88
C GLU A 138 -19.80 16.51 -34.49
N GLU A 139 -19.93 16.86 -33.20
CA GLU A 139 -19.40 18.09 -32.65
C GLU A 139 -17.92 17.99 -32.31
N LYS A 140 -17.12 18.91 -32.83
CA LYS A 140 -15.68 18.97 -32.54
C LYS A 140 -15.36 19.26 -31.08
N LEU A 141 -16.30 19.83 -30.35
CA LEU A 141 -16.17 20.07 -28.91
C LEU A 141 -16.26 18.77 -28.09
N ASP A 142 -16.87 17.73 -28.64
CA ASP A 142 -17.07 16.42 -28.01
C ASP A 142 -15.95 15.43 -28.33
N GLN A 143 -15.08 15.75 -29.29
CA GLN A 143 -13.91 14.96 -29.66
C GLN A 143 -12.72 15.17 -28.69
N ARG A 144 -12.91 14.98 -27.38
CA ARG A 144 -11.89 15.23 -26.35
C ARG A 144 -11.65 14.05 -25.43
N GLY A 145 -10.39 13.74 -25.13
CA GLY A 145 -10.04 12.75 -24.12
C GLY A 145 -10.46 13.21 -22.73
N VAL A 146 -9.85 14.29 -22.24
CA VAL A 146 -10.16 14.91 -20.94
C VAL A 146 -10.31 16.42 -21.08
N ILE A 147 -11.42 16.96 -20.57
CA ILE A 147 -11.60 18.39 -20.35
C ILE A 147 -11.59 18.70 -18.85
N ASN A 148 -10.82 19.71 -18.49
CA ASN A 148 -10.71 20.17 -17.11
C ASN A 148 -11.06 21.66 -17.02
N ARG A 149 -12.07 21.99 -16.20
CA ARG A 149 -12.43 23.38 -15.88
C ARG A 149 -12.08 23.77 -14.43
N GLY A 150 -11.27 22.96 -13.76
CA GLY A 150 -10.78 23.20 -12.40
C GLY A 150 -9.33 22.74 -12.27
N VAL A 151 -9.06 21.88 -11.30
CA VAL A 151 -7.72 21.34 -11.00
C VAL A 151 -7.75 19.82 -11.16
N VAL A 152 -6.81 19.27 -11.94
CA VAL A 152 -6.58 17.82 -11.98
C VAL A 152 -5.18 17.52 -11.48
N ILE A 153 -5.09 16.56 -10.56
CA ILE A 153 -3.86 16.02 -10.01
C ILE A 153 -3.77 14.55 -10.42
N VAL A 154 -2.71 14.18 -11.13
CA VAL A 154 -2.40 12.79 -11.45
C VAL A 154 -1.17 12.39 -10.64
N SER A 155 -1.31 11.40 -9.76
CA SER A 155 -0.22 11.02 -8.85
C SER A 155 -0.03 9.51 -8.72
N ASP A 156 1.22 9.05 -8.85
CA ASP A 156 1.63 7.68 -8.54
C ASP A 156 0.84 6.60 -9.32
N CYS A 157 0.42 6.89 -10.56
CA CYS A 157 -0.36 6.00 -11.41
C CYS A 157 0.03 6.11 -12.89
N THR A 158 -0.55 5.25 -13.72
CA THR A 158 -0.37 5.27 -15.18
C THR A 158 -1.65 5.69 -15.91
N LEU A 159 -1.58 6.71 -16.75
CA LEU A 159 -2.71 7.15 -17.58
C LEU A 159 -2.38 7.07 -19.07
N GLU A 160 -3.34 6.63 -19.86
CA GLU A 160 -3.33 6.81 -21.30
C GLU A 160 -4.59 7.54 -21.70
N MET A 161 -4.50 8.63 -22.47
CA MET A 161 -5.69 9.35 -22.90
C MET A 161 -5.61 9.80 -24.34
N SER A 162 -6.74 9.75 -25.03
CA SER A 162 -6.86 10.17 -26.42
C SER A 162 -8.21 10.80 -26.73
N GLY A 163 -8.23 11.74 -27.67
CA GLY A 163 -9.43 12.31 -28.27
C GLY A 163 -9.18 12.81 -29.70
N GLY A 164 -10.24 12.97 -30.49
CA GLY A 164 -10.13 13.37 -31.90
C GLY A 164 -9.48 14.73 -32.11
N VAL A 165 -9.83 15.70 -31.27
CA VAL A 165 -9.30 17.06 -31.33
C VAL A 165 -8.28 17.30 -30.21
N THR A 166 -8.62 17.02 -28.96
CA THR A 166 -7.68 17.19 -27.84
C THR A 166 -7.52 15.94 -27.00
N GLY A 167 -6.28 15.63 -26.60
CA GLY A 167 -6.02 14.61 -25.59
C GLY A 167 -6.43 15.11 -24.22
N LEU A 168 -5.82 16.21 -23.80
CA LEU A 168 -6.09 16.89 -22.53
C LEU A 168 -6.23 18.39 -22.79
N SER A 169 -7.26 19.02 -22.22
CA SER A 169 -7.48 20.46 -22.40
C SER A 169 -8.01 21.20 -21.17
N SER A 170 -7.70 22.50 -21.12
CA SER A 170 -8.20 23.47 -20.12
C SER A 170 -7.76 23.20 -18.69
N GLY A 171 -7.91 24.19 -17.80
CA GLY A 171 -7.74 24.03 -16.36
C GLY A 171 -6.28 23.97 -15.91
N TYR A 172 -6.11 23.75 -14.60
CA TYR A 172 -4.82 23.57 -13.95
C TYR A 172 -4.46 22.09 -13.82
N TRP A 173 -3.21 21.76 -14.10
CA TRP A 173 -2.72 20.39 -14.13
C TRP A 173 -1.49 20.24 -13.26
N ARG A 174 -1.47 19.16 -12.46
CA ARG A 174 -0.30 18.74 -11.69
C ARG A 174 -0.04 17.26 -11.87
N PHE A 175 1.17 16.95 -12.28
CA PHE A 175 1.67 15.60 -12.51
C PHE A 175 2.71 15.27 -11.44
N VAL A 176 2.49 14.20 -10.69
CA VAL A 176 3.33 13.83 -9.55
C VAL A 176 3.74 12.36 -9.66
N ARG A 177 5.01 12.10 -10.03
CA ARG A 177 5.55 10.73 -10.15
C ARG A 177 4.64 9.78 -10.93
N CYS A 178 4.04 10.27 -12.01
CA CYS A 178 3.10 9.52 -12.84
C CYS A 178 3.69 9.21 -14.21
N ASN A 179 3.17 8.18 -14.86
CA ASN A 179 3.45 7.87 -16.26
C ASN A 179 2.21 8.17 -17.09
N MET A 180 2.36 8.91 -18.18
CA MET A 180 1.22 9.27 -19.03
C MET A 180 1.56 9.16 -20.51
N ARG A 181 0.56 8.77 -21.31
CA ARG A 181 0.53 9.02 -22.75
C ARG A 181 -0.71 9.82 -23.11
N ILE A 182 -0.55 10.92 -23.85
CA ILE A 182 -1.64 11.84 -24.18
C ILE A 182 -1.64 12.11 -25.69
N LYS A 183 -2.78 11.95 -26.36
CA LYS A 183 -2.91 12.23 -27.81
C LYS A 183 -4.17 12.98 -28.20
N GLY A 184 -4.01 14.03 -29.01
CA GLY A 184 -5.12 14.79 -29.61
C GLY A 184 -4.82 15.10 -31.06
N GLY A 185 -5.76 14.86 -31.97
CA GLY A 185 -5.53 15.04 -33.41
C GLY A 185 -5.49 16.49 -33.89
N GLY A 186 -5.90 17.44 -33.06
CA GLY A 186 -6.01 18.87 -33.39
C GLY A 186 -7.17 19.20 -34.33
N ILE A 187 -7.24 20.47 -34.74
CA ILE A 187 -8.25 20.94 -35.70
C ILE A 187 -7.75 22.17 -36.47
N ASN A 188 -8.15 22.30 -37.74
CA ASN A 188 -7.69 23.38 -38.61
C ASN A 188 -8.23 24.78 -38.23
N THR A 189 -9.37 24.84 -37.53
CA THR A 189 -9.98 26.12 -37.10
C THR A 189 -9.32 26.70 -35.86
N ASP A 190 -8.46 25.94 -35.18
CA ASP A 190 -7.86 26.34 -33.91
C ASP A 190 -6.45 25.76 -33.80
N LYS A 191 -5.48 26.61 -34.15
CA LYS A 191 -4.05 26.27 -34.15
C LYS A 191 -3.47 25.97 -32.77
N TYR A 192 -4.25 26.05 -31.68
CA TYR A 192 -3.78 25.80 -30.31
C TYR A 192 -4.32 24.48 -29.74
N LYS A 193 -5.13 23.72 -30.48
CA LYS A 193 -5.67 22.40 -30.09
C LYS A 193 -4.84 21.24 -30.63
N GLY A 194 -4.44 20.34 -29.74
CA GLY A 194 -3.67 19.13 -29.99
C GLY A 194 -3.63 18.25 -28.74
N SER A 195 -2.54 17.55 -28.49
CA SER A 195 -2.41 16.60 -27.39
C SER A 195 -2.54 17.23 -26.01
N ILE A 196 -1.85 18.35 -25.74
CA ILE A 196 -1.99 19.13 -24.49
C ILE A 196 -2.23 20.59 -24.83
N SER A 197 -3.42 21.11 -24.50
CA SER A 197 -3.89 22.38 -25.03
C SER A 197 -4.67 23.24 -24.06
N TYR A 198 -4.63 24.56 -24.24
CA TYR A 198 -5.45 25.53 -23.50
C TYR A 198 -5.32 25.46 -21.96
N VAL A 199 -4.19 25.00 -21.42
CA VAL A 199 -4.01 24.97 -19.95
C VAL A 199 -3.93 26.39 -19.38
N TRP A 200 -4.42 26.58 -18.15
CA TRP A 200 -4.69 27.91 -17.58
C TRP A 200 -3.54 28.45 -16.74
N ASP A 201 -3.26 29.75 -16.90
CA ASP A 201 -2.39 30.62 -16.07
C ASP A 201 -0.99 30.09 -15.72
N GLY A 202 -0.54 29.04 -16.40
CA GLY A 202 0.78 28.45 -16.28
C GLY A 202 0.91 27.16 -17.08
N ILE A 203 2.14 26.68 -17.21
CA ILE A 203 2.40 25.32 -17.69
C ILE A 203 2.03 24.32 -16.57
N PRO A 204 1.72 23.05 -16.87
CA PRO A 204 1.46 22.05 -15.85
C PRO A 204 2.63 21.91 -14.87
N ASP A 205 2.32 21.68 -13.59
CA ASP A 205 3.33 21.41 -12.57
C ASP A 205 3.79 19.96 -12.68
N PHE A 206 5.11 19.74 -12.72
CA PHE A 206 5.73 18.42 -12.83
C PHE A 206 6.61 18.16 -11.62
N LYS A 207 6.24 17.17 -10.80
CA LYS A 207 6.99 16.78 -9.61
C LYS A 207 7.39 15.31 -9.68
N GLY A 208 8.68 15.03 -9.89
CA GLY A 208 9.18 13.66 -10.01
C GLY A 208 8.74 12.97 -11.32
N CYS A 209 8.41 13.74 -12.35
CA CYS A 209 8.14 13.29 -13.70
C CYS A 209 8.50 14.38 -14.71
N LYS A 210 8.62 14.04 -15.98
CA LYS A 210 8.86 15.02 -17.07
C LYS A 210 8.33 14.52 -18.40
N ILE A 211 8.08 15.43 -19.33
CA ILE A 211 7.82 15.07 -20.73
C ILE A 211 9.11 14.48 -21.32
N THR A 212 9.03 13.29 -21.91
CA THR A 212 10.14 12.60 -22.60
C THR A 212 9.89 12.41 -24.10
N SER A 213 8.64 12.56 -24.55
CA SER A 213 8.27 12.65 -25.96
C SER A 213 7.19 13.71 -26.16
N PRO A 214 7.26 14.55 -27.21
CA PRO A 214 8.35 14.64 -28.17
C PRO A 214 9.67 15.15 -27.54
N LYS A 215 10.82 14.90 -28.18
CA LYS A 215 12.14 15.29 -27.64
C LYS A 215 12.38 16.81 -27.67
N LYS A 216 11.82 17.48 -28.66
CA LYS A 216 11.87 18.93 -28.82
C LYS A 216 10.45 19.46 -28.77
N PHE A 217 10.21 20.34 -27.82
CA PHE A 217 8.93 20.99 -27.63
C PHE A 217 9.14 22.31 -26.90
N TYR A 218 8.11 23.14 -26.93
CA TYR A 218 8.02 24.30 -26.06
C TYR A 218 6.56 24.60 -25.73
N TRP A 219 6.34 25.38 -24.66
CA TRP A 219 5.01 25.83 -24.28
C TRP A 219 4.72 27.18 -24.93
N LYS A 220 3.77 27.21 -25.86
CA LYS A 220 3.34 28.45 -26.49
C LYS A 220 2.32 29.16 -25.62
N LYS A 221 2.70 30.32 -25.08
CA LYS A 221 1.80 31.24 -24.38
C LYS A 221 0.96 32.03 -25.40
N PHE A 222 -0.33 32.17 -25.16
CA PHE A 222 -1.23 32.99 -25.96
C PHE A 222 -2.38 33.55 -25.13
N LEU A 223 -3.11 34.53 -25.69
CA LEU A 223 -4.30 35.10 -25.09
C LEU A 223 -5.56 34.47 -25.70
N ASP A 224 -6.50 34.13 -24.84
CA ASP A 224 -7.85 33.65 -25.16
C ASP A 224 -8.86 34.60 -24.49
N GLY A 225 -9.25 35.63 -25.24
CA GLY A 225 -9.82 36.84 -24.66
C GLY A 225 -8.81 37.52 -23.73
N GLU A 226 -9.22 37.81 -22.50
CA GLU A 226 -8.35 38.39 -21.46
C GLU A 226 -7.50 37.34 -20.72
N ASN A 227 -7.75 36.05 -20.97
CA ASN A 227 -7.10 34.98 -20.22
C ASN A 227 -5.79 34.54 -20.87
N VAL A 228 -4.80 34.23 -20.04
CA VAL A 228 -3.56 33.60 -20.49
C VAL A 228 -3.76 32.09 -20.59
N ARG A 229 -3.32 31.52 -21.71
CA ARG A 229 -3.37 30.08 -22.00
C ARG A 229 -2.03 29.58 -22.52
N PHE A 230 -1.82 28.28 -22.36
CA PHE A 230 -0.65 27.58 -22.91
C PHE A 230 -1.07 26.32 -23.66
N SER A 231 -0.35 26.02 -24.73
CA SER A 231 -0.47 24.75 -25.46
C SER A 231 0.93 24.22 -25.77
N LEU A 232 1.05 22.89 -25.86
CA LEU A 232 2.33 22.24 -26.16
C LEU A 232 2.59 22.26 -27.67
N PHE A 233 3.71 22.85 -28.07
CA PHE A 233 4.13 22.98 -29.46
C PHE A 233 5.40 22.17 -29.72
N GLY A 234 5.52 21.63 -30.92
CA GLY A 234 6.75 21.05 -31.45
C GLY A 234 7.76 22.13 -31.86
N ASP A 235 8.93 21.71 -32.32
CA ASP A 235 9.95 22.61 -32.89
C ASP A 235 9.58 23.16 -34.27
N ASP A 236 8.55 22.61 -34.91
CA ASP A 236 7.98 23.06 -36.18
C ASP A 236 6.95 24.21 -36.03
N ASP A 237 6.85 24.79 -34.83
CA ASP A 237 5.87 25.81 -34.45
C ASP A 237 4.40 25.40 -34.64
N LYS A 238 4.10 24.09 -34.55
CA LYS A 238 2.73 23.57 -34.54
C LYS A 238 2.43 22.89 -33.21
N VAL A 239 1.15 22.82 -32.88
CA VAL A 239 0.67 21.99 -31.76
C VAL A 239 1.11 20.55 -31.94
N VAL A 240 1.55 19.92 -30.86
CA VAL A 240 1.85 18.49 -30.88
C VAL A 240 0.53 17.74 -31.05
N THR A 241 0.38 16.99 -32.15
CA THR A 241 -0.79 16.13 -32.41
C THR A 241 -0.51 14.63 -32.27
N ASP A 242 0.76 14.27 -32.03
CA ASP A 242 1.14 12.91 -31.71
C ASP A 242 1.19 12.67 -30.20
N TRP A 243 1.50 11.43 -29.81
CA TRP A 243 1.64 11.04 -28.42
C TRP A 243 2.68 11.91 -27.69
N VAL A 244 2.21 12.57 -26.63
CA VAL A 244 3.04 13.15 -25.59
C VAL A 244 3.23 12.13 -24.50
N THR A 245 4.47 11.79 -24.19
CA THR A 245 4.82 10.85 -23.12
C THR A 245 5.37 11.64 -21.94
N ILE A 246 4.76 11.44 -20.76
CA ILE A 246 5.27 11.91 -19.48
C ILE A 246 5.74 10.66 -18.73
N GLU A 247 6.98 10.64 -18.29
CA GLU A 247 7.54 9.53 -17.52
C GLU A 247 7.91 9.99 -16.13
N SER A 248 7.63 9.15 -15.13
CA SER A 248 8.15 9.36 -13.79
C SER A 248 9.68 9.37 -13.87
N THR A 249 10.30 10.40 -13.30
CA THR A 249 11.74 10.34 -13.05
C THR A 249 11.93 9.36 -11.89
N PRO A 250 12.78 8.34 -12.02
CA PRO A 250 13.07 7.46 -10.89
C PRO A 250 13.53 8.32 -9.71
N SER A 251 12.75 8.34 -8.63
CA SER A 251 13.24 8.81 -7.34
C SER A 251 13.48 7.58 -6.49
N ASP A 252 14.74 7.36 -6.14
CA ASP A 252 15.12 6.33 -5.19
C ASP A 252 14.44 6.63 -3.85
N TYR A 253 13.83 5.62 -3.26
CA TYR A 253 13.51 5.63 -1.85
C TYR A 253 14.77 5.29 -1.06
N ASP A 254 14.81 5.73 0.19
CA ASP A 254 15.85 5.44 1.16
C ASP A 254 15.74 3.98 1.69
N LEU A 255 15.54 3.03 0.77
CA LEU A 255 15.32 1.61 1.01
C LEU A 255 16.05 0.80 -0.07
N MET A 256 16.79 -0.23 0.36
CA MET A 256 17.36 -1.23 -0.55
C MET A 256 16.91 -2.63 -0.17
N ILE A 257 16.64 -3.45 -1.18
CA ILE A 257 16.27 -4.86 -1.08
C ILE A 257 17.25 -5.66 -1.93
N ALA A 258 17.93 -6.65 -1.35
CA ALA A 258 18.96 -7.46 -2.02
C ALA A 258 19.95 -6.61 -2.85
N GLY A 259 20.49 -5.54 -2.25
CA GLY A 259 21.46 -4.66 -2.90
C GLY A 259 20.90 -3.70 -3.98
N ARG A 260 19.60 -3.76 -4.28
CA ARG A 260 18.96 -2.87 -5.27
C ARG A 260 18.12 -1.82 -4.58
N LYS A 261 18.23 -0.57 -5.07
CA LYS A 261 17.40 0.53 -4.57
C LYS A 261 15.94 0.33 -4.95
N VAL A 262 15.06 0.53 -3.98
CA VAL A 262 13.62 0.66 -4.23
C VAL A 262 13.39 2.06 -4.77
N ASN A 263 12.55 2.21 -5.79
CA ASN A 263 12.23 3.47 -6.42
C ASN A 263 10.78 3.44 -6.94
N THR A 264 10.34 4.56 -7.51
CA THR A 264 8.97 4.72 -8.02
C THR A 264 8.57 3.74 -9.12
N THR A 265 9.53 3.07 -9.79
CA THR A 265 9.22 2.14 -10.88
C THR A 265 9.11 0.68 -10.40
N ASN A 266 9.83 0.30 -9.35
CA ASN A 266 9.82 -1.08 -8.84
C ASN A 266 9.05 -1.26 -7.51
N CYS A 267 8.63 -0.18 -6.84
CA CYS A 267 8.02 -0.28 -5.50
C CYS A 267 6.74 -1.13 -5.47
N ASN A 268 5.94 -1.16 -6.53
CA ASN A 268 4.72 -1.98 -6.59
C ASN A 268 4.99 -3.48 -6.84
N ASN A 269 6.17 -3.83 -7.35
CA ASN A 269 6.58 -5.21 -7.54
C ASN A 269 8.10 -5.34 -7.46
N LEU A 270 8.59 -5.76 -6.29
CA LEU A 270 10.01 -5.94 -6.03
C LEU A 270 10.52 -7.35 -6.38
N SER A 271 9.65 -8.26 -6.83
CA SER A 271 10.06 -9.56 -7.38
C SER A 271 10.82 -9.43 -8.70
N VAL A 272 10.93 -8.22 -9.26
CA VAL A 272 11.78 -7.91 -10.42
C VAL A 272 13.26 -7.80 -10.06
N ILE A 273 13.60 -7.83 -8.76
CA ILE A 273 14.98 -7.85 -8.27
C ILE A 273 15.45 -9.31 -8.21
N ASP A 274 16.63 -9.58 -8.76
CA ASP A 274 17.23 -10.91 -8.71
C ASP A 274 17.36 -11.41 -7.26
N GLY A 275 16.98 -12.67 -7.03
CA GLY A 275 16.96 -13.27 -5.70
C GLY A 275 15.70 -12.96 -4.87
N VAL A 276 14.75 -12.17 -5.40
CA VAL A 276 13.46 -11.90 -4.73
C VAL A 276 12.34 -12.75 -5.34
N SER A 277 11.60 -13.48 -4.50
CA SER A 277 10.43 -14.27 -4.89
C SER A 277 9.28 -14.10 -3.90
N GLY A 278 8.09 -14.60 -4.26
CA GLY A 278 6.83 -14.31 -3.56
C GLY A 278 6.36 -12.88 -3.82
N THR A 279 5.50 -12.35 -2.94
CA THR A 279 5.00 -10.96 -3.09
C THR A 279 5.78 -10.01 -2.19
N VAL A 280 6.54 -9.12 -2.81
CA VAL A 280 7.27 -8.04 -2.13
C VAL A 280 6.87 -6.71 -2.76
N LYS A 281 6.27 -5.81 -1.96
CA LYS A 281 5.84 -4.48 -2.42
C LYS A 281 6.10 -3.43 -1.36
N TYR A 282 6.50 -2.24 -1.77
CA TYR A 282 6.68 -1.07 -0.93
C TYR A 282 5.63 -0.02 -1.27
N ALA A 283 4.78 0.32 -0.29
CA ALA A 283 3.78 1.38 -0.38
C ALA A 283 4.35 2.67 0.22
N PRO A 284 4.81 3.64 -0.60
CA PRO A 284 5.44 4.87 -0.11
C PRO A 284 4.48 5.80 0.65
N ALA A 285 3.17 5.69 0.42
CA ALA A 285 2.17 6.52 1.10
C ALA A 285 2.05 6.20 2.60
N THR A 286 2.39 4.97 3.00
CA THR A 286 2.27 4.48 4.38
C THR A 286 3.60 3.96 4.93
N ASN A 287 4.70 4.17 4.20
CA ASN A 287 6.02 3.59 4.46
C ASN A 287 5.93 2.08 4.77
N THR A 288 5.12 1.31 4.01
CA THR A 288 4.88 -0.11 4.31
C THR A 288 5.52 -1.01 3.26
N LEU A 289 6.52 -1.80 3.67
CA LEU A 289 7.05 -2.94 2.92
C LEU A 289 6.25 -4.20 3.28
N THR A 290 5.40 -4.68 2.37
CA THR A 290 4.67 -5.94 2.54
C THR A 290 5.49 -7.11 2.02
N LEU A 291 5.64 -8.15 2.85
CA LEU A 291 6.20 -9.44 2.49
C LEU A 291 5.09 -10.49 2.63
N SER A 292 4.72 -11.17 1.54
CA SER A 292 3.76 -12.28 1.56
C SER A 292 4.34 -13.52 0.89
N ASP A 293 4.56 -14.55 1.70
CA ASP A 293 5.25 -15.79 1.29
C ASP A 293 6.53 -15.52 0.48
N ALA A 294 7.28 -14.51 0.91
CA ALA A 294 8.39 -13.95 0.16
C ALA A 294 9.75 -14.54 0.57
N THR A 295 10.65 -14.65 -0.41
CA THR A 295 12.08 -14.90 -0.15
C THR A 295 12.90 -13.76 -0.73
N ILE A 296 13.83 -13.20 0.04
CA ILE A 296 14.83 -12.23 -0.40
C ILE A 296 16.20 -12.87 -0.19
N HIS A 297 16.88 -13.24 -1.26
CA HIS A 297 18.20 -13.86 -1.22
C HIS A 297 19.24 -12.98 -1.93
N THR A 298 20.40 -12.81 -1.31
CA THR A 298 21.55 -12.14 -1.91
C THR A 298 22.86 -12.83 -1.53
N THR A 299 23.77 -12.87 -2.51
CA THR A 299 25.14 -13.40 -2.39
C THR A 299 26.18 -12.29 -2.32
N GLU A 300 25.77 -11.02 -2.46
CA GLU A 300 26.68 -9.87 -2.46
C GLU A 300 27.30 -9.64 -1.08
N GLU A 301 28.37 -8.85 -1.03
CA GLU A 301 29.05 -8.49 0.23
C GLU A 301 28.60 -7.12 0.75
N GLU A 302 28.87 -6.89 2.04
CA GLU A 302 28.75 -5.57 2.69
C GLU A 302 27.37 -4.92 2.47
N THR A 303 27.33 -3.64 2.12
CA THR A 303 26.08 -2.88 1.95
C THR A 303 25.20 -3.44 0.84
N LEU A 304 25.77 -4.02 -0.22
CA LEU A 304 25.02 -4.62 -1.32
C LEU A 304 24.48 -6.01 -0.95
N GLY A 305 25.15 -6.71 -0.04
CA GLY A 305 24.74 -7.99 0.52
C GLY A 305 23.62 -7.93 1.55
N LEU A 306 23.17 -6.74 1.94
CA LEU A 306 22.08 -6.62 2.90
C LEU A 306 20.76 -7.07 2.27
N GLY A 307 20.05 -7.98 2.93
CA GLY A 307 18.72 -8.40 2.52
C GLY A 307 17.74 -7.23 2.51
N ILE A 308 17.71 -6.47 3.61
CA ILE A 308 16.99 -5.18 3.71
C ILE A 308 17.89 -4.13 4.35
N LYS A 309 18.05 -2.99 3.68
CA LYS A 309 18.67 -1.79 4.26
C LYS A 309 17.66 -0.65 4.32
N ASN A 310 17.28 -0.27 5.52
CA ASN A 310 16.35 0.82 5.78
C ASN A 310 17.08 2.13 6.12
N GLN A 311 16.68 3.23 5.50
CA GLN A 311 17.01 4.62 5.88
C GLN A 311 15.74 5.50 5.96
N ILE A 312 14.54 4.92 5.81
CA ILE A 312 13.24 5.59 5.98
C ILE A 312 12.87 5.61 7.46
N ASP A 313 12.40 6.76 7.93
CA ASP A 313 11.85 6.87 9.28
C ASP A 313 10.38 6.42 9.29
N GLY A 314 10.02 5.57 10.25
CA GLY A 314 8.68 4.99 10.36
C GLY A 314 8.39 3.90 9.33
N LEU A 315 9.40 3.14 8.90
CA LEU A 315 9.17 1.99 8.00
C LEU A 315 8.39 0.90 8.75
N ILE A 316 7.36 0.36 8.09
CA ILE A 316 6.60 -0.82 8.55
C ILE A 316 6.94 -1.98 7.62
N ILE A 317 7.46 -3.08 8.16
CA ILE A 317 7.55 -4.38 7.47
C ILE A 317 6.32 -5.18 7.89
N TYR A 318 5.38 -5.35 6.97
CA TYR A 318 4.12 -6.06 7.21
C TYR A 318 4.20 -7.49 6.65
N LEU A 319 4.01 -8.47 7.51
CA LEU A 319 4.23 -9.89 7.24
C LEU A 319 2.91 -10.62 7.03
N VAL A 320 2.82 -11.33 5.90
CA VAL A 320 1.76 -12.29 5.59
C VAL A 320 2.42 -13.62 5.24
N GLY A 321 1.88 -14.73 5.74
CA GLY A 321 2.44 -16.06 5.45
C GLY A 321 3.86 -16.25 5.98
N ASN A 322 4.69 -17.01 5.27
CA ASN A 322 6.05 -17.37 5.69
C ASN A 322 7.10 -16.66 4.84
N ASN A 323 7.85 -15.74 5.44
CA ASN A 323 8.83 -14.92 4.74
C ASN A 323 10.25 -15.26 5.19
N THR A 324 11.20 -15.21 4.26
CA THR A 324 12.61 -15.53 4.53
C THR A 324 13.54 -14.49 3.89
N ILE A 325 14.53 -14.03 4.63
CA ILE A 325 15.67 -13.24 4.16
C ILE A 325 16.93 -14.07 4.33
N ILE A 326 17.74 -14.14 3.27
CA ILE A 326 19.00 -14.89 3.24
C ILE A 326 20.09 -13.97 2.69
N SER A 327 21.08 -13.65 3.52
CA SER A 327 22.24 -12.86 3.15
C SER A 327 23.50 -13.69 3.37
N ASP A 328 24.06 -14.25 2.30
CA ASP A 328 25.14 -15.24 2.42
C ASP A 328 26.44 -14.63 2.95
N ASN A 329 26.77 -13.41 2.53
CA ASN A 329 28.04 -12.74 2.83
C ASN A 329 27.88 -11.40 3.58
N SER A 330 26.68 -11.06 4.04
CA SER A 330 26.40 -9.83 4.79
C SER A 330 25.25 -9.99 5.80
N GLY A 331 24.82 -8.91 6.43
CA GLY A 331 23.77 -8.93 7.44
C GLY A 331 22.37 -9.01 6.84
N GLY A 332 21.41 -9.56 7.59
CA GLY A 332 20.03 -9.74 7.10
C GLY A 332 19.28 -8.41 6.95
N ILE A 333 19.09 -7.69 8.06
CA ILE A 333 18.41 -6.38 8.09
C ILE A 333 19.31 -5.33 8.76
N SER A 334 19.47 -4.18 8.13
CA SER A 334 20.09 -2.99 8.73
C SER A 334 19.09 -1.84 8.81
N ASN A 335 18.76 -1.41 10.03
CA ASN A 335 18.02 -0.18 10.27
C ASN A 335 18.98 1.02 10.43
N GLY A 336 18.63 2.15 9.84
CA GLY A 336 19.49 3.34 9.78
C GLY A 336 19.57 4.11 11.10
N PRO A 337 20.55 5.04 11.23
CA PRO A 337 20.66 5.92 12.38
C PRO A 337 19.39 6.74 12.62
N LYS A 338 18.87 6.71 13.86
CA LYS A 338 17.68 7.45 14.30
C LYS A 338 16.43 7.17 13.46
N LYS A 339 16.26 5.92 13.00
CA LYS A 339 15.09 5.48 12.23
C LYS A 339 14.18 4.61 13.07
N ASN A 340 12.88 4.87 13.00
CA ASN A 340 11.85 3.99 13.53
C ASN A 340 11.54 2.87 12.54
N LEU A 341 11.57 1.62 13.01
CA LEU A 341 11.21 0.43 12.25
C LEU A 341 10.20 -0.41 13.03
N THR A 342 9.10 -0.80 12.39
CA THR A 342 8.14 -1.75 12.94
C THR A 342 8.09 -3.01 12.08
N ILE A 343 8.19 -4.18 12.70
CA ILE A 343 7.94 -5.48 12.06
C ILE A 343 6.66 -6.04 12.67
N THR A 344 5.63 -6.25 11.84
CA THR A 344 4.29 -6.65 12.31
C THR A 344 3.53 -7.47 11.27
N GLY A 345 2.27 -7.80 11.55
CA GLY A 345 1.41 -8.67 10.73
C GLY A 345 1.27 -10.07 11.32
N ASP A 346 0.34 -10.85 10.77
CA ASP A 346 0.03 -12.19 11.27
C ASP A 346 1.03 -13.25 10.79
N GLY A 347 1.99 -12.86 9.94
CA GLY A 347 2.99 -13.74 9.35
C GLY A 347 4.23 -14.03 10.22
N LYS A 348 5.10 -14.86 9.63
CA LYS A 348 6.42 -15.20 10.15
C LYS A 348 7.51 -14.60 9.25
N LEU A 349 8.59 -14.12 9.85
CA LEU A 349 9.82 -13.71 9.17
C LEU A 349 11.02 -14.48 9.72
N ILE A 350 11.79 -15.10 8.84
CA ILE A 350 13.10 -15.69 9.13
C ILE A 350 14.17 -14.77 8.52
N VAL A 351 15.16 -14.36 9.31
CA VAL A 351 16.27 -13.50 8.90
C VAL A 351 17.57 -14.25 9.13
N ASN A 352 18.17 -14.74 8.04
CA ASN A 352 19.46 -15.41 8.05
C ASN A 352 20.53 -14.42 7.56
N GLY A 353 21.18 -13.75 8.51
CA GLY A 353 22.41 -13.01 8.26
C GLY A 353 23.62 -13.93 8.17
N SER A 354 24.68 -13.46 7.54
CA SER A 354 25.87 -14.24 7.29
C SER A 354 26.59 -14.66 8.58
N THR A 355 27.08 -15.90 8.58
CA THR A 355 27.95 -16.44 9.63
C THR A 355 29.44 -16.39 9.25
N THR A 356 29.74 -16.13 7.98
CA THR A 356 31.10 -16.20 7.40
C THR A 356 31.57 -14.91 6.75
N GLY A 357 30.68 -13.92 6.56
CA GLY A 357 30.95 -12.64 5.88
C GLY A 357 32.01 -11.77 6.57
N LYS A 358 32.18 -10.50 6.19
CA LYS A 358 33.13 -9.62 6.90
C LYS A 358 32.64 -9.32 8.33
N ASN A 359 33.54 -9.21 9.30
CA ASN A 359 33.21 -9.09 10.73
C ASN A 359 32.07 -8.08 11.02
N GLY A 360 32.13 -6.88 10.42
CA GLY A 360 31.11 -5.83 10.61
C GLY A 360 29.74 -6.08 9.97
N TYR A 361 29.53 -7.22 9.30
CA TYR A 361 28.28 -7.58 8.62
C TYR A 361 27.75 -8.97 9.03
N ARG A 362 28.28 -9.56 10.10
CA ARG A 362 27.86 -10.86 10.61
C ARG A 362 26.73 -10.74 11.64
N TYR A 363 25.59 -10.15 11.25
CA TYR A 363 24.43 -9.95 12.12
C TYR A 363 23.13 -10.38 11.47
N GLY A 364 22.16 -10.82 12.26
CA GLY A 364 20.79 -11.04 11.81
C GLY A 364 20.09 -9.70 11.55
N ILE A 365 19.92 -8.90 12.60
CA ILE A 365 19.35 -7.55 12.54
C ILE A 365 20.24 -6.56 13.29
N PHE A 366 20.71 -5.53 12.58
CA PHE A 366 21.43 -4.40 13.14
C PHE A 366 20.54 -3.18 13.19
N ASN A 367 20.20 -2.74 14.41
CA ASN A 367 19.32 -1.61 14.63
C ASN A 367 20.10 -0.37 15.10
N ARG A 368 20.04 0.74 14.36
CA ARG A 368 20.63 2.03 14.76
C ARG A 368 19.59 3.11 15.10
N GLY A 369 18.40 2.69 15.51
CA GLY A 369 17.32 3.57 15.98
C GLY A 369 16.39 2.81 16.91
N ASP A 370 15.09 2.96 16.71
CA ASP A 370 14.06 2.27 17.48
C ASP A 370 13.43 1.17 16.62
N LEU A 371 13.39 -0.06 17.14
CA LEU A 371 12.78 -1.20 16.46
C LEU A 371 11.71 -1.85 17.33
N THR A 372 10.49 -1.93 16.81
CA THR A 372 9.36 -2.63 17.43
C THR A 372 9.02 -3.91 16.66
N VAL A 373 8.92 -5.03 17.38
CA VAL A 373 8.36 -6.29 16.86
C VAL A 373 7.00 -6.51 17.51
N ASP A 374 5.93 -6.47 16.72
CA ASP A 374 4.55 -6.41 17.21
C ASP A 374 3.68 -7.52 16.61
N GLY A 375 3.22 -8.43 17.48
CA GLY A 375 2.24 -9.46 17.16
C GLY A 375 2.75 -10.65 16.34
N CYS A 376 3.81 -10.45 15.55
CA CYS A 376 4.32 -11.42 14.58
C CYS A 376 5.27 -12.48 15.17
N THR A 377 5.71 -13.41 14.31
CA THR A 377 6.80 -14.34 14.62
C THR A 377 8.08 -13.93 13.89
N LEU A 378 9.19 -13.79 14.62
CA LEU A 378 10.49 -13.42 14.07
C LEU A 378 11.55 -14.46 14.45
N GLU A 379 12.29 -14.96 13.48
CA GLU A 379 13.49 -15.76 13.69
C GLU A 379 14.69 -15.01 13.12
N SER A 380 15.76 -14.84 13.89
CA SER A 380 16.93 -14.09 13.45
C SER A 380 18.23 -14.79 13.82
N VAL A 381 19.08 -15.03 12.83
CA VAL A 381 20.39 -15.67 13.00
C VAL A 381 21.46 -14.76 12.40
N GLY A 382 22.57 -14.60 13.11
CA GLY A 382 23.77 -13.94 12.60
C GLY A 382 25.05 -14.57 13.14
N GLY A 383 26.16 -14.33 12.44
CA GLY A 383 27.46 -14.89 12.83
C GLY A 383 27.94 -14.43 14.19
N LEU A 384 27.90 -13.13 14.47
CA LEU A 384 28.29 -12.54 15.75
C LEU A 384 27.06 -12.30 16.62
N THR A 385 26.07 -11.59 16.07
CA THR A 385 24.88 -11.18 16.82
C THR A 385 23.59 -11.57 16.09
N GLY A 386 22.58 -12.00 16.85
CA GLY A 386 21.24 -12.20 16.30
C GLY A 386 20.55 -10.86 16.13
N LEU A 387 20.43 -10.11 17.23
CA LEU A 387 19.82 -8.80 17.32
C LEU A 387 20.80 -7.85 18.02
N THR A 388 21.10 -6.70 17.43
CA THR A 388 22.12 -5.81 18.01
C THR A 388 21.83 -4.33 17.81
N ALA A 389 22.37 -3.53 18.73
CA ALA A 389 22.32 -2.08 18.77
C ALA A 389 20.91 -1.49 18.88
N GLY A 390 20.84 -0.18 19.17
CA GLY A 390 19.58 0.55 19.18
C GLY A 390 18.64 0.16 20.33
N HIS A 391 17.43 0.70 20.26
CA HIS A 391 16.36 0.47 21.22
C HIS A 391 15.39 -0.59 20.67
N TRP A 392 14.98 -1.52 21.52
CA TRP A 392 14.13 -2.63 21.14
C TRP A 392 12.84 -2.67 21.97
N LYS A 393 11.73 -2.93 21.29
CA LYS A 393 10.43 -3.16 21.90
C LYS A 393 9.78 -4.41 21.32
N PHE A 394 9.31 -5.29 22.19
CA PHE A 394 8.64 -6.53 21.84
C PHE A 394 7.21 -6.50 22.38
N ILE A 395 6.21 -6.64 21.52
CA ILE A 395 4.79 -6.55 21.88
C ILE A 395 4.09 -7.80 21.39
N ASN A 396 3.55 -8.62 22.30
CA ASN A 396 2.73 -9.80 22.01
C ASN A 396 3.27 -10.68 20.86
N CYS A 397 4.59 -10.82 20.76
CA CYS A 397 5.27 -11.46 19.64
C CYS A 397 5.94 -12.77 20.07
N THR A 398 6.40 -13.54 19.08
CA THR A 398 7.25 -14.70 19.32
C THR A 398 8.57 -14.48 18.58
N VAL A 399 9.68 -14.49 19.30
CA VAL A 399 11.00 -14.24 18.71
C VAL A 399 11.95 -15.37 19.06
N GLN A 400 12.67 -15.89 18.07
CA GLN A 400 13.87 -16.70 18.30
C GLN A 400 15.05 -15.97 17.70
N ALA A 401 16.12 -15.80 18.46
CA ALA A 401 17.33 -15.16 17.96
C ALA A 401 18.56 -15.98 18.31
N GLN A 402 19.60 -15.91 17.48
CA GLN A 402 20.88 -16.56 17.75
C GLN A 402 22.03 -15.76 17.13
N GLY A 403 23.05 -15.47 17.94
CA GLY A 403 24.35 -14.95 17.50
C GLY A 403 25.47 -15.79 18.10
N SER A 404 26.55 -16.06 17.38
CA SER A 404 27.62 -16.93 17.91
C SER A 404 28.64 -16.20 18.79
N GLY A 405 28.50 -14.87 18.94
CA GLY A 405 29.44 -14.00 19.64
C GLY A 405 30.76 -13.81 18.89
N SER A 406 31.69 -13.07 19.51
CA SER A 406 33.03 -12.84 18.98
C SER A 406 34.10 -13.05 20.05
N THR A 407 35.33 -13.37 19.63
CA THR A 407 36.47 -13.45 20.55
C THR A 407 37.07 -12.08 20.88
N GLY A 408 36.78 -11.07 20.06
CA GLY A 408 37.33 -9.72 20.17
C GLY A 408 36.49 -8.79 21.04
N ASP A 409 35.23 -9.13 21.27
CA ASP A 409 34.28 -8.31 22.01
C ASP A 409 33.45 -9.18 22.98
N PRO A 410 33.60 -9.00 24.30
CA PRO A 410 32.89 -9.80 25.29
C PRO A 410 31.39 -9.49 25.39
N TYR A 411 30.91 -8.49 24.64
CA TYR A 411 29.50 -8.07 24.62
C TYR A 411 28.77 -8.47 23.33
N ASP A 412 29.46 -9.10 22.38
CA ASP A 412 28.88 -9.72 21.19
C ASP A 412 28.20 -11.05 21.55
N GLY A 413 26.88 -11.12 21.39
CA GLY A 413 26.11 -12.34 21.54
C GLY A 413 24.75 -12.23 20.85
N THR A 414 23.84 -13.15 21.14
CA THR A 414 22.49 -13.19 20.57
C THR A 414 21.76 -11.85 20.68
N PHE A 415 21.86 -11.18 21.85
CA PHE A 415 21.52 -9.78 22.04
C PHE A 415 22.76 -9.01 22.49
N GLY A 416 23.33 -8.19 21.60
CA GLY A 416 24.58 -7.46 21.86
C GLY A 416 24.47 -5.95 21.64
N TRP A 417 25.09 -5.16 22.51
CA TRP A 417 25.31 -3.72 22.33
C TRP A 417 24.05 -2.83 22.25
N LEU A 418 22.98 -3.18 22.95
CA LEU A 418 21.75 -2.39 22.96
C LEU A 418 21.97 -1.05 23.68
N TRP A 419 21.31 0.02 23.21
CA TRP A 419 21.61 1.39 23.66
C TRP A 419 20.74 1.84 24.84
N ASP A 420 21.33 2.59 25.76
CA ASP A 420 20.75 3.40 26.86
C ASP A 420 19.91 2.65 27.92
N LYS A 421 19.12 1.66 27.51
CA LYS A 421 18.16 0.93 28.35
C LYS A 421 17.98 -0.51 27.86
N LYS A 422 17.46 -1.34 28.76
CA LYS A 422 17.00 -2.70 28.44
C LYS A 422 15.83 -2.66 27.45
N PRO A 423 15.63 -3.70 26.62
CA PRO A 423 14.43 -3.82 25.80
C PRO A 423 13.14 -3.74 26.61
N GLU A 424 12.11 -3.17 26.00
CA GLU A 424 10.76 -3.19 26.54
C GLU A 424 10.03 -4.45 26.07
N PHE A 425 9.32 -5.10 26.99
CA PHE A 425 8.49 -6.27 26.70
C PHE A 425 7.06 -6.00 27.17
N VAL A 426 6.09 -6.20 26.28
CA VAL A 426 4.66 -6.02 26.55
C VAL A 426 3.92 -7.28 26.14
N GLY A 427 3.34 -8.00 27.10
CA GLY A 427 2.62 -9.27 26.87
C GLY A 427 3.48 -10.38 26.27
N CYS A 428 4.79 -10.30 26.47
CA CYS A 428 5.77 -11.33 26.12
C CYS A 428 6.97 -11.25 27.06
N SER A 429 7.79 -12.29 27.11
CA SER A 429 9.02 -12.29 27.90
C SER A 429 10.03 -13.28 27.31
N ILE A 430 11.31 -13.14 27.67
CA ILE A 430 12.30 -14.18 27.41
C ILE A 430 11.94 -15.41 28.26
N THR A 431 11.80 -16.57 27.63
CA THR A 431 11.43 -17.84 28.26
C THR A 431 12.52 -18.90 28.16
N SER A 432 13.50 -18.72 27.27
CA SER A 432 14.65 -19.62 27.12
C SER A 432 15.86 -18.85 26.59
N PRO A 433 17.09 -19.18 27.03
CA PRO A 433 17.41 -20.06 28.16
C PRO A 433 16.97 -19.46 29.50
N ALA A 434 16.83 -20.29 30.53
CA ALA A 434 16.49 -19.81 31.87
C ALA A 434 17.70 -19.12 32.54
N GLY A 435 17.44 -18.17 33.44
CA GLY A 435 18.51 -17.50 34.21
C GLY A 435 19.27 -16.43 33.45
N THR A 436 18.77 -15.98 32.29
CA THR A 436 19.37 -14.85 31.56
C THR A 436 19.14 -13.53 32.28
N TYR A 437 20.10 -12.62 32.18
CA TYR A 437 19.96 -11.25 32.71
C TYR A 437 20.62 -10.21 31.80
N TRP A 438 20.14 -8.98 31.87
CA TRP A 438 20.72 -7.85 31.14
C TRP A 438 21.89 -7.27 31.94
N LYS A 439 23.10 -7.31 31.36
CA LYS A 439 24.30 -6.68 31.93
C LYS A 439 24.48 -5.30 31.34
N LYS A 440 24.49 -4.27 32.19
CA LYS A 440 24.90 -2.91 31.82
C LYS A 440 26.42 -2.84 31.70
N PHE A 441 26.92 -2.13 30.69
CA PHE A 441 28.31 -1.72 30.58
C PHE A 441 28.39 -0.31 29.98
N GLU A 442 29.54 0.35 30.14
CA GLU A 442 29.77 1.71 29.63
C GLU A 442 30.90 1.68 28.61
N ASP A 443 30.70 2.34 27.48
CA ASP A 443 31.74 2.53 26.46
C ASP A 443 31.58 3.92 25.81
N GLY A 444 32.70 4.62 25.61
CA GLY A 444 32.68 5.97 25.03
C GLY A 444 31.78 7.00 25.76
N GLY A 445 31.46 6.79 27.04
CA GLY A 445 30.56 7.64 27.83
C GLY A 445 29.06 7.35 27.64
N TYR A 446 28.70 6.24 26.99
CA TYR A 446 27.32 5.81 26.79
C TYR A 446 27.04 4.48 27.50
N ASP A 447 25.79 4.31 27.90
CA ASP A 447 25.29 3.10 28.53
C ASP A 447 24.86 2.07 27.48
N TYR A 448 25.32 0.83 27.63
CA TYR A 448 24.95 -0.29 26.78
C TYR A 448 24.48 -1.50 27.59
N TYR A 449 23.71 -2.37 26.92
CA TYR A 449 23.20 -3.62 27.49
C TYR A 449 23.43 -4.79 26.54
N SER A 450 23.90 -5.91 27.09
CA SER A 450 23.93 -7.21 26.41
C SER A 450 23.27 -8.27 27.28
N LEU A 451 22.76 -9.34 26.66
CA LEU A 451 22.11 -10.43 27.38
C LEU A 451 23.13 -11.48 27.79
N PHE A 452 23.19 -11.75 29.10
CA PHE A 452 24.12 -12.67 29.72
C PHE A 452 23.39 -13.89 30.29
N GLY A 453 24.08 -15.04 30.31
CA GLY A 453 23.66 -16.24 31.01
C GLY A 453 24.14 -16.28 32.45
N ALA A 454 23.67 -17.28 33.21
CA ALA A 454 24.04 -17.46 34.61
C ALA A 454 25.55 -17.70 34.84
N ASP A 455 26.29 -18.09 33.80
CA ASP A 455 27.75 -18.27 33.81
C ASP A 455 28.54 -16.94 33.68
N GLY A 456 27.84 -15.80 33.59
CA GLY A 456 28.46 -14.49 33.47
C GLY A 456 29.04 -14.20 32.10
N LYS A 457 28.64 -14.96 31.06
CA LYS A 457 28.99 -14.71 29.66
C LYS A 457 27.78 -14.30 28.83
N VAL A 458 28.03 -13.65 27.70
CA VAL A 458 26.99 -13.36 26.71
C VAL A 458 26.33 -14.64 26.20
N ILE A 459 25.02 -14.58 25.98
CA ILE A 459 24.28 -15.70 25.41
C ILE A 459 24.66 -15.85 23.94
N THR A 460 25.18 -17.02 23.56
CA THR A 460 25.45 -17.40 22.15
C THR A 460 24.54 -18.52 21.64
N GLU A 461 23.73 -19.10 22.53
CA GLU A 461 22.68 -20.04 22.17
C GLU A 461 21.41 -19.32 21.72
N ARG A 462 20.46 -20.12 21.22
CA ARG A 462 19.18 -19.62 20.75
C ARG A 462 18.33 -19.15 21.92
N ILE A 463 17.93 -17.88 21.89
CA ILE A 463 16.94 -17.33 22.81
C ILE A 463 15.53 -17.57 22.29
N THR A 464 14.55 -17.56 23.18
CA THR A 464 13.12 -17.55 22.85
C THR A 464 12.42 -16.48 23.66
N ILE A 465 11.74 -15.57 22.98
CA ILE A 465 10.73 -14.67 23.54
C ILE A 465 9.37 -15.26 23.17
N SER A 466 8.55 -15.54 24.17
CA SER A 466 7.22 -16.11 23.99
C SER A 466 6.16 -15.11 24.41
N LYS A 467 5.00 -15.16 23.76
CA LYS A 467 3.80 -14.45 24.22
C LYS A 467 3.47 -14.96 25.62
N GLU A 468 3.11 -14.05 26.51
CA GLU A 468 2.59 -14.46 27.80
C GLU A 468 1.32 -15.28 27.55
N SER A 469 1.20 -16.42 28.23
CA SER A 469 -0.06 -17.15 28.21
C SER A 469 -1.11 -16.21 28.77
N THR A 470 -2.10 -15.85 27.96
CA THR A 470 -3.38 -15.38 28.49
C THR A 470 -3.86 -16.53 29.37
N LYS A 471 -3.67 -16.42 30.69
CA LYS A 471 -4.37 -17.30 31.62
C LYS A 471 -5.85 -17.06 31.32
N LEU A 472 -6.44 -17.95 30.53
CA LEU A 472 -7.87 -18.15 30.51
C LEU A 472 -8.24 -18.22 31.99
N ILE A 473 -8.99 -17.23 32.45
CA ILE A 473 -9.65 -17.30 33.75
C ILE A 473 -10.52 -18.54 33.61
N THR A 474 -10.03 -19.67 34.15
CA THR A 474 -10.84 -20.86 34.30
C THR A 474 -12.00 -20.41 35.17
N PRO A 475 -13.25 -20.39 34.67
CA PRO A 475 -14.36 -19.91 35.46
C PRO A 475 -14.43 -20.80 36.70
N THR A 476 -14.35 -20.20 37.88
CA THR A 476 -14.67 -20.87 39.13
C THR A 476 -16.02 -21.56 38.97
N THR A 477 -16.04 -22.88 39.18
CA THR A 477 -17.20 -23.74 38.89
C THR A 477 -18.38 -23.56 39.84
N ASP A 478 -18.30 -22.63 40.79
CA ASP A 478 -19.39 -22.29 41.70
C ASP A 478 -20.00 -20.94 41.34
N VAL A 479 -21.04 -21.00 40.50
CA VAL A 479 -21.94 -19.87 40.31
C VAL A 479 -22.91 -19.84 41.50
N PRO A 480 -22.94 -18.74 42.29
CA PRO A 480 -23.93 -18.57 43.36
C PRO A 480 -25.34 -18.76 42.81
N VAL A 481 -26.24 -19.39 43.58
CA VAL A 481 -27.62 -19.71 43.16
C VAL A 481 -28.36 -18.48 42.60
N SER A 482 -28.08 -17.29 43.12
CA SER A 482 -28.64 -16.01 42.65
C SER A 482 -28.20 -15.59 41.24
N ARG A 483 -27.12 -16.17 40.70
CA ARG A 483 -26.55 -15.86 39.38
C ARG A 483 -26.70 -17.01 38.37
N ARG A 484 -27.44 -18.07 38.72
CA ARG A 484 -27.81 -19.14 37.79
C ARG A 484 -28.86 -18.65 36.79
N GLY A 485 -28.74 -19.09 35.55
CA GLY A 485 -29.50 -18.60 34.42
C GLY A 485 -28.72 -18.67 33.10
N ILE A 486 -29.42 -18.39 32.01
CA ILE A 486 -28.81 -18.30 30.68
C ILE A 486 -28.58 -16.84 30.35
N TYR A 487 -27.40 -16.51 29.87
CA TYR A 487 -27.02 -15.15 29.49
C TYR A 487 -26.46 -15.15 28.07
N ASN A 488 -26.65 -14.05 27.34
CA ASN A 488 -25.88 -13.83 26.12
C ASN A 488 -24.47 -13.32 26.45
N LEU A 489 -23.59 -13.21 25.45
CA LEU A 489 -22.22 -12.70 25.62
C LEU A 489 -22.14 -11.23 26.08
N MET A 490 -23.25 -10.49 26.03
CA MET A 490 -23.35 -9.11 26.55
C MET A 490 -23.81 -9.08 28.02
N GLY A 491 -23.97 -10.24 28.67
CA GLY A 491 -24.38 -10.32 30.08
C GLY A 491 -25.88 -10.13 30.32
N MET A 492 -26.72 -10.13 29.29
CA MET A 492 -28.18 -10.04 29.44
C MET A 492 -28.77 -11.40 29.79
N LYS A 493 -29.57 -11.46 30.86
CA LYS A 493 -30.29 -12.67 31.27
C LYS A 493 -31.40 -13.00 30.27
N LEU A 494 -31.44 -14.24 29.79
CA LEU A 494 -32.42 -14.77 28.86
C LEU A 494 -33.42 -15.63 29.63
N ASN A 495 -34.71 -15.31 29.51
CA ASN A 495 -35.80 -16.02 30.18
C ASN A 495 -36.40 -17.16 29.35
N LYS A 496 -35.63 -17.71 28.40
CA LYS A 496 -36.03 -18.85 27.57
C LYS A 496 -35.12 -20.05 27.84
N PRO A 497 -35.63 -21.30 27.82
CA PRO A 497 -34.80 -22.50 27.89
C PRO A 497 -33.75 -22.52 26.78
N PHE A 498 -32.57 -23.10 27.04
CA PHE A 498 -31.48 -23.18 26.06
C PHE A 498 -31.94 -23.78 24.72
N ASP A 499 -32.81 -24.79 24.77
CA ASP A 499 -33.34 -25.50 23.60
C ASP A 499 -34.31 -24.67 22.74
N GLN A 500 -34.72 -23.49 23.20
CA GLN A 500 -35.54 -22.54 22.45
C GLN A 500 -34.78 -21.28 21.97
N LEU A 501 -33.48 -21.17 22.28
CA LEU A 501 -32.66 -20.07 21.81
C LEU A 501 -32.21 -20.28 20.35
N PRO A 502 -31.99 -19.21 19.57
CA PRO A 502 -31.39 -19.32 18.24
C PRO A 502 -29.93 -19.82 18.32
N ALA A 503 -29.37 -20.25 17.19
CA ALA A 503 -27.96 -20.64 17.11
C ALA A 503 -27.05 -19.50 17.60
N GLY A 504 -26.03 -19.83 18.40
CA GLY A 504 -25.18 -18.83 19.03
C GLY A 504 -24.46 -19.32 20.28
N VAL A 505 -23.70 -18.43 20.90
CA VAL A 505 -22.92 -18.70 22.11
C VAL A 505 -23.63 -18.08 23.32
N TYR A 506 -23.85 -18.88 24.35
CA TYR A 506 -24.54 -18.48 25.57
C TYR A 506 -23.74 -18.88 26.80
N ILE A 507 -23.92 -18.17 27.90
CA ILE A 507 -23.43 -18.59 29.23
C ILE A 507 -24.61 -19.23 29.96
N VAL A 508 -24.57 -20.55 30.15
CA VAL A 508 -25.58 -21.32 30.88
C VAL A 508 -25.00 -21.72 32.23
N ASP A 509 -25.53 -21.12 33.31
CA ASP A 509 -25.08 -21.35 34.68
C ASP A 509 -23.55 -21.20 34.83
N GLY A 510 -23.00 -20.14 34.23
CA GLY A 510 -21.57 -19.80 34.24
C GLY A 510 -20.70 -20.59 33.27
N LYS A 511 -21.27 -21.50 32.47
CA LYS A 511 -20.53 -22.25 31.44
C LYS A 511 -20.91 -21.78 30.05
N GLN A 512 -19.92 -21.48 29.23
CA GLN A 512 -20.14 -21.21 27.82
C GLN A 512 -20.68 -22.47 27.12
N LYS A 513 -21.83 -22.35 26.45
CA LYS A 513 -22.44 -23.38 25.61
C LYS A 513 -22.72 -22.80 24.22
N VAL A 514 -22.45 -23.61 23.21
CA VAL A 514 -22.74 -23.28 21.81
C VAL A 514 -24.00 -24.01 21.40
N LYS A 515 -24.98 -23.27 20.90
CA LYS A 515 -26.15 -23.82 20.24
C LYS A 515 -25.92 -23.83 18.74
N LYS A 516 -25.93 -25.03 18.16
CA LYS A 516 -25.78 -25.24 16.72
C LYS A 516 -27.08 -24.97 15.99
#